data_AF-A0AAV2YXQ1-F1
#
_entry.id   AF-A0AAV2YXQ1-F1
#
_cell.length_a   1.000
_cell.length_b   1.000
_cell.length_c   1.000
_cell.angle_alpha   90.00
_cell.angle_beta   90.00
_cell.angle_gamma   90.00
#
_symmetry.space_group_name_H-M   'P 1'
#
loop_
_entity.id
_entity.type
_entity.pdbx_description
1 polymer ?
#
loop_
_entity_poly.entity_id
_entity_poly.type
_entity_poly.pdbx_seq_one_letter_code
_entity_poly.pdbx_strand_id
1 'polypeptide(L)'
;MIMKYHSASCVFWSANLAFARKINLPLIGCHSHRLNLATNVFLDNHASISSKVVDVMNLDSLIPVLQNETRWSSTYTMLRRFLDIAGRLDESDPELARLLPSPSEKLRISSLVDDLGKFDSLSKSITLKHARQMLDSLQNAFPHVLARHLSSDSSFVPFPHFKNAVTKIQSGKKCRLIAEERAAVVSFRRDENSD
;
A
#
# COMPACT_ATOMS: atom_id res chain seq x y z
N MET A 1 -11.98 -4.40 -25.59
CA MET A 1 -12.17 -5.26 -24.41
C MET A 1 -11.26 -4.76 -23.29
N ILE A 2 -11.76 -3.85 -22.45
CA ILE A 2 -10.98 -3.19 -21.40
C ILE A 2 -11.18 -4.00 -20.12
N MET A 3 -10.18 -4.82 -19.75
CA MET A 3 -10.18 -5.51 -18.47
C MET A 3 -10.13 -4.48 -17.34
N LYS A 4 -11.22 -4.38 -16.58
CA LYS A 4 -11.29 -3.65 -15.32
C LYS A 4 -10.39 -4.37 -14.30
N TYR A 5 -9.17 -3.88 -14.10
CA TYR A 5 -8.31 -4.34 -13.01
C TYR A 5 -8.90 -3.87 -11.66
N HIS A 6 -9.63 -4.76 -10.99
CA HIS A 6 -9.94 -4.62 -9.57
C HIS A 6 -8.65 -4.86 -8.75
N SER A 7 -8.31 -3.90 -7.90
CA SER A 7 -7.38 -4.00 -6.76
C SER A 7 -6.18 -4.95 -6.96
N ALA A 8 -5.19 -4.46 -7.72
CA ALA A 8 -3.91 -5.12 -7.99
C ALA A 8 -3.13 -5.39 -6.70
N SER A 9 -3.38 -6.58 -6.17
CA SER A 9 -2.60 -7.25 -5.15
C SER A 9 -1.53 -8.03 -5.90
N CYS A 10 -0.28 -7.61 -5.74
CA CYS A 10 0.84 -8.07 -6.54
C CYS A 10 1.37 -9.41 -6.02
N VAL A 11 0.58 -10.48 -6.17
CA VAL A 11 0.93 -11.83 -5.70
C VAL A 11 2.12 -12.41 -6.49
N PHE A 12 2.41 -11.85 -7.68
CA PHE A 12 3.43 -12.35 -8.61
C PHE A 12 4.69 -11.49 -8.72
N TRP A 13 4.92 -10.50 -7.83
CA TRP A 13 6.10 -9.64 -7.95
C TRP A 13 7.42 -10.44 -7.95
N SER A 14 7.55 -11.44 -7.07
CA SER A 14 8.72 -12.31 -7.00
C SER A 14 8.95 -13.11 -8.28
N ALA A 15 7.89 -13.68 -8.85
CA ALA A 15 7.94 -14.42 -10.11
C ALA A 15 8.30 -13.51 -11.29
N ASN A 16 7.68 -12.34 -11.40
CA ASN A 16 7.95 -11.36 -12.45
C ASN A 16 9.38 -10.83 -12.36
N LEU A 17 9.88 -10.59 -11.14
CA LEU A 17 11.25 -10.19 -10.91
C LEU A 17 12.25 -11.29 -11.30
N ALA A 18 11.98 -12.54 -10.94
CA ALA A 18 12.81 -13.67 -11.31
C ALA A 18 12.86 -13.86 -12.84
N PHE A 19 11.72 -13.73 -13.52
CA PHE A 19 11.63 -13.80 -14.98
C PHE A 19 12.43 -12.67 -15.65
N ALA A 20 12.24 -11.43 -15.21
CA ALA A 20 12.96 -10.26 -15.70
C ALA A 20 14.49 -10.40 -15.58
N ARG A 21 14.97 -10.93 -14.45
CA ARG A 21 16.39 -11.24 -14.26
C ARG A 21 16.90 -12.30 -15.24
N LYS A 22 16.10 -13.34 -15.51
CA LYS A 22 16.48 -14.40 -16.46
C LYS A 22 16.60 -13.91 -17.91
N ILE A 23 15.71 -13.01 -18.33
CA ILE A 23 15.69 -12.49 -19.71
C ILE A 23 16.41 -11.15 -19.86
N ASN A 24 17.06 -10.67 -18.80
CA ASN A 24 17.77 -9.39 -18.74
C ASN A 24 16.94 -8.17 -19.17
N LEU A 25 15.63 -8.17 -18.85
CA LEU A 25 14.75 -7.03 -19.09
C LEU A 25 14.48 -6.27 -17.78
N PRO A 26 14.72 -4.96 -17.73
CA PRO A 26 14.51 -4.21 -16.51
C PRO A 26 13.01 -4.04 -16.20
N LEU A 27 12.66 -4.23 -14.92
CA LEU A 27 11.31 -4.02 -14.40
C LEU A 27 11.25 -2.85 -13.42
N ILE A 28 10.13 -2.12 -13.46
CA ILE A 28 9.80 -1.14 -12.43
C ILE A 28 9.20 -1.90 -11.23
N GLY A 29 9.71 -1.60 -10.04
CA GLY A 29 9.18 -2.09 -8.75
C GLY A 29 7.65 -2.06 -8.68
N CYS A 30 7.04 -3.11 -8.12
CA CYS A 30 5.58 -3.12 -7.91
C CYS A 30 5.19 -2.18 -6.76
N HIS A 31 4.56 -1.04 -7.09
CA HIS A 31 4.16 -0.03 -6.11
C HIS A 31 3.15 -0.58 -5.10
N SER A 32 2.18 -1.38 -5.55
CA SER A 32 1.21 -2.05 -4.67
C SER A 32 1.87 -3.03 -3.71
N HIS A 33 2.92 -3.74 -4.15
CA HIS A 33 3.67 -4.65 -3.28
C HIS A 33 4.41 -3.89 -2.18
N ARG A 34 5.10 -2.80 -2.56
CA ARG A 34 5.84 -1.95 -1.61
C ARG A 34 4.90 -1.27 -0.62
N LEU A 35 3.75 -0.79 -1.09
CA LEU A 35 2.69 -0.26 -0.24
C LEU A 35 2.18 -1.33 0.72
N ASN A 36 1.90 -2.54 0.24
CA ASN A 36 1.42 -3.63 1.11
C ASN A 36 2.41 -3.96 2.23
N LEU A 37 3.71 -4.05 1.93
CA LEU A 37 4.75 -4.25 2.94
C LEU A 37 4.78 -3.09 3.95
N ALA A 38 4.75 -1.86 3.45
CA ALA A 38 4.70 -0.65 4.26
C ALA A 38 3.48 -0.62 5.22
N THR A 39 2.29 -0.93 4.70
CA THR A 39 1.06 -0.93 5.49
C THR A 39 1.04 -2.07 6.51
N ASN A 40 1.62 -3.23 6.20
CA ASN A 40 1.74 -4.31 7.19
C ASN A 40 2.61 -3.88 8.38
N VAL A 41 3.79 -3.31 8.13
CA VAL A 41 4.66 -2.80 9.20
C VAL A 41 3.98 -1.69 10.00
N PHE A 42 3.20 -0.84 9.34
CA PHE A 42 2.40 0.17 10.01
C PHE A 42 1.35 -0.47 10.94
N LEU A 43 0.61 -1.47 10.45
CA LEU A 43 -0.40 -2.19 11.22
C LEU A 43 0.17 -2.99 12.39
N ASP A 44 1.39 -3.53 12.27
CA ASP A 44 2.07 -4.23 13.36
C ASP A 44 2.22 -3.35 14.61
N ASN A 45 2.44 -2.03 14.42
CA ASN A 45 2.48 -1.06 15.53
C ASN A 45 1.11 -0.81 16.19
N HIS A 46 0.03 -1.24 15.55
CA HIS A 46 -1.36 -1.08 16.00
C HIS A 46 -2.06 -2.43 16.22
N ALA A 47 -1.30 -3.53 16.34
CA ALA A 47 -1.84 -4.88 16.45
C ALA A 47 -2.74 -5.05 17.68
N SER A 48 -2.38 -4.47 18.82
CA SER A 48 -3.15 -4.56 20.07
C SER A 48 -4.56 -3.94 19.94
N ILE A 49 -4.64 -2.76 19.33
CA ILE A 49 -5.93 -2.07 19.11
C ILE A 49 -6.77 -2.79 18.06
N SER A 50 -6.12 -3.33 17.02
CA SER A 50 -6.80 -4.05 15.95
C SER A 50 -7.38 -5.38 16.46
N SER A 51 -6.64 -6.09 17.32
CA SER A 51 -7.12 -7.33 17.95
C SER A 51 -8.36 -7.11 18.80
N LYS A 52 -8.39 -6.02 19.59
CA LYS A 52 -9.56 -5.70 20.43
C LYS A 52 -10.82 -5.45 19.60
N VAL A 53 -10.68 -4.82 18.43
CA VAL A 53 -11.81 -4.64 17.51
C VAL A 53 -12.25 -5.96 16.87
N VAL A 54 -11.31 -6.88 16.57
CA VAL A 54 -11.64 -8.23 16.11
C VAL A 54 -12.50 -8.96 17.13
N ASP A 55 -12.10 -8.93 18.40
CA ASP A 55 -12.81 -9.61 19.47
C ASP A 55 -14.25 -9.10 19.61
N VAL A 56 -14.45 -7.78 19.53
CA VAL A 56 -15.79 -7.15 19.54
C VAL A 56 -16.59 -7.56 18.31
N MET A 57 -15.98 -7.54 17.12
CA MET A 57 -16.65 -7.87 15.86
C MET A 57 -17.00 -9.36 15.71
N ASN A 58 -16.36 -10.24 16.48
CA ASN A 58 -16.61 -11.68 16.50
C ASN A 58 -17.75 -12.09 17.44
N LEU A 59 -18.33 -11.17 18.21
CA LEU A 59 -19.53 -11.46 19.00
C LEU A 59 -20.69 -11.79 18.06
N ASP A 60 -21.45 -12.84 18.38
CA ASP A 60 -22.43 -13.55 17.51
C ASP A 60 -23.50 -12.65 16.83
N SER A 61 -23.64 -11.39 17.25
CA SER A 61 -24.59 -10.41 16.72
C SER A 61 -23.99 -9.42 15.71
N LEU A 62 -22.68 -9.46 15.47
CA LEU A 62 -21.94 -8.43 14.71
C LEU A 62 -21.31 -8.96 13.41
N ILE A 63 -21.87 -10.01 12.79
CA ILE A 63 -21.47 -10.62 11.49
C ILE A 63 -20.05 -10.22 11.05
N PRO A 64 -19.00 -10.85 11.57
CA PRO A 64 -17.64 -10.49 11.19
C PRO A 64 -17.44 -10.62 9.67
N VAL A 65 -16.79 -9.64 9.06
CA VAL A 65 -16.27 -9.82 7.69
C VAL A 65 -15.16 -10.84 7.81
N LEU A 66 -15.36 -12.04 7.24
CA LEU A 66 -14.40 -13.14 7.27
C LEU A 66 -12.99 -12.61 6.99
N GLN A 67 -12.08 -12.77 7.95
CA GLN A 67 -10.67 -12.48 7.74
C GLN A 67 -10.12 -13.49 6.73
N ASN A 68 -10.04 -13.08 5.47
CA ASN A 68 -9.11 -13.74 4.56
C ASN A 68 -7.71 -13.31 4.99
N GLU A 69 -6.94 -14.26 5.53
CA GLU A 69 -5.51 -14.12 5.74
C GLU A 69 -4.87 -13.58 4.45
N THR A 70 -4.40 -12.33 4.48
CA THR A 70 -3.25 -11.78 3.71
C THR A 70 -3.27 -10.25 3.48
N ARG A 71 -4.29 -9.44 3.90
CA ARG A 71 -4.33 -8.01 3.50
C ARG A 71 -4.81 -7.02 4.54
N TRP A 72 -4.05 -5.92 4.68
CA TRP A 72 -4.39 -4.70 5.44
C TRP A 72 -5.75 -4.09 5.09
N SER A 73 -6.28 -4.37 3.89
CA SER A 73 -7.61 -3.93 3.46
C SER A 73 -8.74 -4.56 4.28
N SER A 74 -8.57 -5.80 4.77
CA SER A 74 -9.55 -6.46 5.64
C SER A 74 -9.59 -5.79 7.02
N THR A 75 -8.41 -5.53 7.61
CA THR A 75 -8.25 -4.75 8.83
C THR A 75 -8.88 -3.37 8.70
N TYR A 76 -8.58 -2.66 7.61
CA TYR A 76 -9.19 -1.36 7.33
C TYR A 76 -10.73 -1.42 7.27
N THR A 77 -11.28 -2.40 6.54
CA THR A 77 -12.74 -2.59 6.42
C THR A 77 -13.39 -2.88 7.76
N MET A 78 -12.75 -3.73 8.58
CA MET A 78 -13.24 -4.10 9.90
C MET A 78 -13.20 -2.93 10.88
N LEU A 79 -12.10 -2.17 10.95
CA LEU A 79 -12.00 -0.99 11.80
C LEU A 79 -13.03 0.08 11.43
N ARG A 80 -13.24 0.31 10.13
CA ARG A 80 -14.26 1.24 9.64
C ARG A 80 -15.65 0.78 10.06
N ARG A 81 -15.97 -0.50 9.86
CA ARG A 81 -17.26 -1.06 10.24
C ARG A 81 -17.50 -0.96 11.74
N PHE A 82 -16.47 -1.20 12.56
CA PHE A 82 -16.56 -1.00 14.01
C PHE A 82 -16.97 0.43 14.35
N LEU A 83 -16.36 1.46 13.74
CA LEU A 83 -16.74 2.86 13.98
C LEU A 83 -18.19 3.15 13.57
N ASP A 84 -18.67 2.56 12.47
CA ASP A 84 -20.05 2.72 12.01
C ASP A 84 -21.08 2.14 12.99
N ILE A 85 -20.73 1.06 13.71
CA ILE A 85 -21.62 0.40 14.68
C ILE A 85 -21.38 0.84 16.12
N ALA A 86 -20.22 1.43 16.44
CA ALA A 86 -19.80 1.70 17.82
C ALA A 86 -20.77 2.59 18.59
N GLY A 87 -21.48 3.50 17.91
CA GLY A 87 -22.52 4.34 18.50
C GLY A 87 -23.86 3.62 18.77
N ARG A 88 -23.99 2.36 18.35
CA ARG A 88 -25.19 1.53 18.53
C ARG A 88 -24.99 0.41 19.55
N LEU A 89 -23.78 0.27 20.09
CA LEU A 89 -23.44 -0.75 21.08
C LEU A 89 -23.88 -0.26 22.47
N ASP A 90 -24.53 -1.12 23.24
CA ASP A 90 -24.95 -0.79 24.60
C ASP A 90 -23.76 -0.87 25.55
N GLU A 91 -23.17 0.27 25.87
CA GLU A 91 -22.06 0.35 26.82
C GLU A 91 -22.47 0.04 28.27
N SER A 92 -23.77 -0.11 28.54
CA SER A 92 -24.32 -0.44 29.86
C SER A 92 -24.28 -1.94 30.16
N ASP A 93 -24.14 -2.78 29.13
CA ASP A 93 -23.97 -4.22 29.30
C ASP A 93 -22.56 -4.51 29.87
N PRO A 94 -22.43 -5.06 31.09
CA PRO A 94 -21.13 -5.29 31.73
C PRO A 94 -20.21 -6.25 30.97
N GLU A 95 -20.77 -7.21 30.24
CA GLU A 95 -19.99 -8.18 29.46
C GLU A 95 -19.47 -7.54 28.17
N LEU A 96 -20.29 -6.70 27.54
CA LEU A 96 -19.88 -5.93 26.36
C LEU A 96 -18.88 -4.81 26.72
N ALA A 97 -19.12 -4.09 27.82
CA ALA A 97 -18.29 -2.98 28.28
C ALA A 97 -16.84 -3.39 28.56
N ARG A 98 -16.61 -4.65 28.97
CA ARG A 98 -15.26 -5.21 29.16
C ARG A 98 -14.49 -5.39 27.85
N LEU A 99 -15.19 -5.67 26.76
CA LEU A 99 -14.61 -5.93 25.44
C LEU A 99 -14.48 -4.63 24.62
N LEU A 100 -15.34 -3.65 24.86
CA LEU A 100 -15.33 -2.40 24.13
C LEU A 100 -14.01 -1.62 24.29
N PRO A 101 -13.48 -1.03 23.20
CA PRO A 101 -12.43 -0.05 23.27
C PRO A 101 -12.87 1.14 24.12
N SER A 102 -12.00 1.59 25.02
CA SER A 102 -12.19 2.82 25.80
C SER A 102 -12.34 4.05 24.89
N PRO A 103 -12.88 5.17 25.38
CA PRO A 103 -13.01 6.40 24.58
C PRO A 103 -11.68 6.84 23.93
N SER A 104 -10.56 6.71 24.64
CA SER A 104 -9.23 7.01 24.12
C SER A 104 -8.81 6.03 23.00
N GLU A 105 -9.12 4.74 23.14
CA GLU A 105 -8.85 3.75 22.10
C GLU A 105 -9.75 3.96 20.87
N LYS A 106 -11.01 4.35 21.04
CA LYS A 106 -11.91 4.70 19.91
C LYS A 106 -11.35 5.88 19.10
N LEU A 107 -10.80 6.91 19.76
CA LEU A 107 -10.12 8.02 19.08
C LEU A 107 -8.87 7.55 18.31
N ARG A 108 -8.08 6.65 18.91
CA ARG A 108 -6.92 6.03 18.22
C ARG A 108 -7.34 5.19 17.02
N ILE A 109 -8.45 4.45 17.13
CA ILE A 109 -9.02 3.68 16.01
C ILE A 109 -9.48 4.62 14.90
N SER A 110 -10.15 5.74 15.23
CA SER A 110 -10.52 6.76 14.24
C SER A 110 -9.30 7.30 13.48
N SER A 111 -8.25 7.70 14.21
CA SER A 111 -7.00 8.16 13.59
C SER A 111 -6.37 7.08 12.71
N LEU A 112 -6.41 5.81 13.14
CA LEU A 112 -5.89 4.68 12.38
C LEU A 112 -6.68 4.47 11.08
N VAL A 113 -8.01 4.58 11.12
CA VAL A 113 -8.86 4.50 9.91
C VAL A 113 -8.53 5.64 8.93
N ASP A 114 -8.32 6.86 9.43
CA ASP A 114 -7.93 7.99 8.58
C ASP A 114 -6.58 7.75 7.88
N ASP A 115 -5.60 7.23 8.60
CA ASP A 115 -4.28 6.91 8.05
C ASP A 115 -4.34 5.76 7.03
N LEU A 116 -5.11 4.70 7.33
CA LEU A 116 -5.35 3.61 6.38
C LEU A 116 -6.13 4.07 5.13
N GLY A 117 -6.99 5.08 5.26
CA GLY A 117 -7.69 5.71 4.12
C GLY A 117 -6.73 6.38 3.14
N LYS A 118 -5.61 6.94 3.62
CA LYS A 118 -4.55 7.49 2.76
C LYS A 118 -3.86 6.36 1.96
N PHE A 119 -3.63 5.20 2.57
CA PHE A 119 -3.08 4.04 1.87
C PHE A 119 -4.06 3.45 0.86
N ASP A 120 -5.35 3.39 1.17
CA ASP A 120 -6.39 2.91 0.24
C ASP A 120 -6.52 3.80 -0.99
N SER A 121 -6.45 5.11 -0.80
CA SER A 121 -6.42 6.08 -1.91
C SER A 121 -5.21 5.84 -2.83
N LEU A 122 -4.03 5.53 -2.26
CA LEU A 122 -2.84 5.19 -3.04
C LEU A 122 -2.98 3.87 -3.80
N SER A 123 -3.59 2.87 -3.18
CA SER A 123 -3.81 1.56 -3.81
C SER A 123 -4.65 1.65 -5.10
N LYS A 124 -5.48 2.70 -5.21
CA LYS A 124 -6.35 3.00 -6.35
C LYS A 124 -5.70 3.91 -7.39
N SER A 125 -4.46 4.36 -7.18
CA SER A 125 -3.77 5.23 -8.13
C SER A 125 -3.49 4.51 -9.47
N ILE A 126 -3.82 5.20 -10.57
CA ILE A 126 -3.84 4.59 -11.92
C ILE A 126 -2.51 4.78 -12.66
N THR A 127 -1.73 5.82 -12.33
CA THR A 127 -0.48 6.15 -13.04
C THR A 127 0.75 6.00 -12.16
N LEU A 128 1.86 5.56 -12.75
CA LEU A 128 3.16 5.43 -12.06
C LEU A 128 3.65 6.76 -11.47
N LYS A 129 3.39 7.88 -12.15
CA LYS A 129 3.77 9.22 -11.66
C LYS A 129 2.98 9.59 -10.40
N HIS A 130 1.67 9.37 -10.41
CA HIS A 130 0.81 9.68 -9.27
C HIS A 130 1.08 8.75 -8.09
N ALA A 131 1.23 7.45 -8.35
CA ALA A 131 1.61 6.46 -7.35
C ALA A 131 2.93 6.84 -6.67
N ARG A 132 3.92 7.34 -7.42
CA ARG A 132 5.20 7.81 -6.87
C ARG A 132 5.04 9.04 -5.98
N GLN A 133 4.36 10.08 -6.47
CA GLN A 133 4.15 11.31 -5.68
C GLN A 133 3.48 11.01 -4.33
N MET A 134 2.45 10.16 -4.35
CA MET A 134 1.77 9.76 -3.13
C MET A 134 2.65 8.88 -2.23
N LEU A 135 3.47 8.00 -2.79
CA LEU A 135 4.43 7.21 -2.01
C LEU A 135 5.45 8.10 -1.30
N ASP A 136 5.96 9.12 -2.00
CA ASP A 136 6.87 10.12 -1.43
C ASP A 136 6.17 10.93 -0.33
N SER A 137 4.91 11.33 -0.54
CA SER A 137 4.10 11.98 0.50
C SER A 137 3.87 11.11 1.73
N LEU A 138 3.61 9.81 1.56
CA LEU A 138 3.47 8.87 2.68
C LEU A 138 4.79 8.64 3.41
N GLN A 139 5.92 8.58 2.68
CA GLN A 139 7.23 8.49 3.29
C GLN A 139 7.54 9.72 4.14
N ASN A 140 7.11 10.91 3.69
CA ASN A 140 7.23 12.14 4.49
C ASN A 140 6.29 12.16 5.70
N ALA A 141 5.09 11.56 5.58
CA ALA A 141 4.13 11.46 6.69
C ALA A 141 4.56 10.43 7.75
N PHE A 142 5.22 9.34 7.35
CA PHE A 142 5.63 8.25 8.23
C PHE A 142 7.09 7.85 8.02
N PRO A 143 8.05 8.77 8.25
CA PRO A 143 9.46 8.56 7.90
C PRO A 143 10.10 7.39 8.64
N HIS A 144 9.78 7.21 9.93
CA HIS A 144 10.39 6.16 10.75
C HIS A 144 9.86 4.75 10.43
N VAL A 145 8.60 4.63 10.04
CA VAL A 145 7.93 3.33 9.80
C VAL A 145 8.12 2.89 8.35
N LEU A 146 8.08 3.83 7.40
CA LEU A 146 8.01 3.49 5.98
C LEU A 146 9.32 3.65 5.22
N ALA A 147 10.34 4.31 5.78
CA ALA A 147 11.60 4.55 5.05
C ALA A 147 12.28 3.27 4.55
N ARG A 148 12.26 2.16 5.31
CA ARG A 148 12.93 0.92 4.89
C ARG A 148 12.25 0.22 3.70
N HIS A 149 10.92 0.36 3.57
CA HIS A 149 10.14 -0.32 2.54
C HIS A 149 9.81 0.58 1.34
N LEU A 150 9.75 1.90 1.57
CA LEU A 150 9.37 2.89 0.57
C LEU A 150 10.55 3.73 0.03
N SER A 151 11.74 3.66 0.63
CA SER A 151 12.91 4.38 0.09
C SER A 151 13.28 3.92 -1.33
N SER A 152 13.77 4.87 -2.11
CA SER A 152 14.31 4.67 -3.45
C SER A 152 15.47 3.68 -3.51
N ASP A 153 16.16 3.47 -2.38
CA ASP A 153 17.32 2.58 -2.22
C ASP A 153 17.02 1.28 -1.50
N SER A 154 15.74 0.99 -1.23
CA SER A 154 15.38 -0.32 -0.68
C SER A 154 15.84 -1.42 -1.66
N SER A 155 16.31 -2.56 -1.13
CA SER A 155 16.77 -3.74 -1.89
C SER A 155 15.73 -4.30 -2.89
N PHE A 156 14.52 -3.75 -2.86
CA PHE A 156 13.40 -4.02 -3.75
C PHE A 156 13.41 -3.23 -5.07
N VAL A 157 14.36 -2.32 -5.32
CA VAL A 157 14.53 -1.66 -6.62
C VAL A 157 15.59 -2.42 -7.43
N PRO A 158 15.20 -3.38 -8.30
CA PRO A 158 16.15 -4.29 -8.92
C PRO A 158 16.93 -3.63 -10.05
N PHE A 159 16.42 -2.51 -10.59
CA PHE A 159 16.99 -1.77 -11.72
C PHE A 159 16.93 -0.25 -11.45
N PRO A 160 17.83 0.29 -10.60
CA PRO A 160 17.78 1.69 -10.17
C PRO A 160 17.95 2.68 -11.32
N HIS A 161 18.91 2.45 -12.22
CA HIS A 161 19.13 3.31 -13.39
C HIS A 161 17.90 3.32 -14.33
N PHE A 162 17.27 2.18 -14.58
CA PHE A 162 16.05 2.12 -15.38
C PHE A 162 14.90 2.88 -14.73
N LYS A 163 14.65 2.68 -13.44
CA LYS A 163 13.61 3.38 -12.68
C LYS A 163 13.84 4.91 -12.71
N ASN A 164 15.07 5.35 -12.47
CA ASN A 164 15.41 6.77 -12.47
C ASN A 164 15.26 7.39 -13.86
N ALA A 165 15.67 6.66 -14.90
CA ALA A 165 15.50 7.07 -16.29
C ALA A 165 14.02 7.27 -16.66
N VAL A 166 13.16 6.28 -16.36
CA VAL A 166 11.71 6.39 -16.59
C VAL A 166 11.12 7.56 -15.80
N THR A 167 11.56 7.78 -14.56
CA THR A 167 11.09 8.89 -13.72
C THR A 167 11.43 10.26 -14.32
N LYS A 168 12.67 10.43 -14.80
CA LYS A 168 13.11 11.65 -15.47
C LYS A 168 12.36 11.87 -16.77
N ILE A 169 12.12 10.82 -17.56
CA ILE A 169 11.34 10.87 -18.80
C ILE A 169 9.89 11.30 -18.53
N GLN A 170 9.20 10.67 -17.56
CA GLN A 170 7.83 11.01 -17.15
C GLN A 170 7.69 12.45 -16.60
N SER A 171 8.79 13.02 -16.12
CA SER A 171 8.83 14.39 -15.59
C SER A 171 9.28 15.42 -16.62
N GLY A 172 9.46 15.03 -17.89
CA GLY A 172 9.94 15.92 -18.96
C GLY A 172 11.44 16.28 -18.88
N LYS A 173 12.19 15.66 -17.96
CA LYS A 173 13.60 15.96 -17.69
C LYS A 173 14.56 15.02 -18.44
N LYS A 174 14.27 14.69 -19.70
CA LYS A 174 15.08 13.78 -20.53
C LYS A 174 16.54 14.23 -20.66
N CYS A 175 16.80 15.53 -20.64
CA CYS A 175 18.15 16.09 -20.72
C CYS A 175 19.04 15.76 -19.50
N ARG A 176 18.45 15.38 -18.35
CA ARG A 176 19.18 15.04 -17.11
C ARG A 176 19.52 13.55 -16.97
N LEU A 177 19.38 12.77 -18.04
CA LEU A 177 19.72 11.34 -18.04
C LEU A 177 21.23 11.14 -18.11
N ILE A 178 21.79 10.37 -17.17
CA ILE A 178 23.21 9.93 -17.19
C ILE A 178 23.41 8.78 -18.19
N ALA A 179 24.66 8.44 -18.50
CA ALA A 179 24.98 7.43 -19.51
C ALA A 179 24.35 6.06 -19.20
N GLU A 180 24.40 5.62 -17.95
CA GLU A 180 23.86 4.35 -17.46
C GLU A 180 22.32 4.33 -17.52
N GLU A 181 21.68 5.46 -17.20
CA GLU A 181 20.23 5.64 -17.32
C GLU A 181 19.77 5.61 -18.78
N ARG A 182 20.54 6.23 -19.69
CA ARG A 182 20.27 6.21 -21.13
C ARG A 182 20.41 4.80 -21.70
N ALA A 183 21.46 4.09 -21.32
CA ALA A 183 21.69 2.70 -21.73
C ALA A 183 20.53 1.79 -21.26
N ALA A 184 20.04 1.98 -20.03
CA ALA A 184 18.95 1.16 -19.49
C ALA A 184 17.60 1.32 -20.22
N VAL A 185 17.36 2.45 -20.89
CA VAL A 185 16.08 2.73 -21.60
C VAL A 185 16.19 2.71 -23.12
N VAL A 186 17.39 2.49 -23.66
CA VAL A 186 17.64 2.62 -25.11
C VAL A 186 16.80 1.64 -25.92
N SER A 187 16.65 0.41 -25.42
CA SER A 187 15.84 -0.67 -26.03
C SER A 187 14.33 -0.44 -25.97
N PHE A 188 13.87 0.56 -25.22
CA PHE A 188 12.46 0.90 -25.05
C PHE A 188 12.05 2.18 -25.78
N ARG A 189 12.96 2.80 -26.53
CA ARG A 189 12.62 3.93 -27.40
C ARG A 189 11.76 3.42 -28.55
N ARG A 190 10.66 4.12 -28.84
CA ARG A 190 10.03 3.99 -30.17
C ARG A 190 10.96 4.65 -31.17
N ASP A 191 11.15 4.01 -32.31
CA ASP A 191 11.64 4.70 -33.49
C ASP A 191 10.67 5.83 -33.81
N GLU A 192 11.17 7.05 -33.99
CA GLU A 192 10.35 8.21 -34.35
C GLU A 192 9.79 8.12 -35.78
N ASN A 193 9.86 6.94 -36.43
CA ASN A 193 9.53 6.69 -37.83
C ASN A 193 8.44 5.62 -38.07
N SER A 194 7.67 5.23 -37.06
CA SER A 194 6.48 4.41 -37.28
C SER A 194 5.23 5.19 -36.87
N ASP A 195 4.75 5.99 -37.82
CA ASP A 195 3.36 6.49 -37.88
C ASP A 195 2.37 5.33 -38.04
#